data_AF-A0A1F6N4F5-F1
#
_entry.id   AF-A0A1F6N4F5-F1
#
_cell.length_a   1.000
_cell.length_b   1.000
_cell.length_c   1.000
_cell.angle_alpha   90.00
_cell.angle_beta   90.00
_cell.angle_gamma   90.00
#
_symmetry.space_group_name_H-M   'P 1'
#
loop_
_entity.id
_entity.type
_entity.pdbx_description
1 polymer ?
#
loop_
_entity_poly.entity_id
_entity_poly.type
_entity_poly.pdbx_seq_one_letter_code
_entity_poly.pdbx_strand_id
1 'polypeptide(L)' 'MGILGGVSGDIVIRKLERIGYYIVRQKGSHVRLLHNNSLNFPPVSVPLHKELRIGTLKQIIKRANLTVEEFIKL' A
#
# COMPACT_ATOMS: atom_id res chain seq x y z
N MET A 1 -14.16 -16.49 5.53
CA MET A 1 -12.81 -15.94 5.29
C MET A 1 -12.93 -14.60 4.60
N GLY A 2 -12.67 -13.49 5.32
CA GLY A 2 -12.69 -12.16 4.71
C GLY A 2 -11.52 -11.99 3.75
N ILE A 3 -11.83 -11.64 2.50
CA ILE A 3 -10.95 -11.35 1.34
C ILE A 3 -9.74 -10.42 1.60
N LEU A 4 -9.56 -9.88 2.81
CA LEU A 4 -8.49 -8.94 3.19
C LEU A 4 -7.72 -9.37 4.46
N GLY A 5 -7.93 -10.57 4.99
CA GLY A 5 -7.17 -11.07 6.14
C GLY A 5 -5.76 -11.51 5.76
N GLY A 6 -4.74 -11.12 6.53
CA GLY A 6 -3.38 -11.66 6.37
C GLY A 6 -2.46 -10.95 5.37
N VAL A 7 -2.81 -9.78 4.85
CA VAL A 7 -1.92 -9.06 3.92
C VAL A 7 -0.78 -8.41 4.70
N SER A 8 0.45 -8.82 4.41
CA SER A 8 1.65 -8.24 4.98
C SER A 8 2.01 -6.90 4.31
N GLY A 9 2.79 -6.07 5.02
CA GLY A 9 3.26 -4.79 4.50
C GLY A 9 4.10 -4.94 3.22
N ASP A 10 4.89 -6.00 3.10
CA ASP A 10 5.70 -6.25 1.90
C ASP A 10 4.84 -6.55 0.66
N ILE A 11 3.73 -7.28 0.82
CA ILE A 11 2.80 -7.56 -0.28
C ILE A 11 2.17 -6.26 -0.78
N VAL A 12 1.77 -5.37 0.15
CA VAL A 12 1.20 -4.06 -0.21
C VAL A 12 2.22 -3.23 -0.98
N ILE A 13 3.47 -3.16 -0.51
CA ILE A 13 4.55 -2.43 -1.18
C ILE A 13 4.76 -2.96 -2.60
N ARG A 14 4.91 -4.27 -2.77
CA ARG A 14 5.14 -4.88 -4.09
C ARG A 14 3.98 -4.65 -5.06
N LYS A 15 2.73 -4.69 -4.58
CA LYS A 15 1.55 -4.35 -5.40
C LYS A 15 1.54 -2.88 -5.82
N LEU A 16 1.89 -1.96 -4.91
CA LEU A 16 2.00 -0.54 -5.23
C LEU A 16 3.15 -0.26 -6.20
N GLU A 17 4.28 -0.97 -6.09
CA GLU A 17 5.39 -0.83 -7.04
C GLU A 17 4.98 -1.21 -8.47
N ARG A 18 4.10 -2.21 -8.65
CA ARG A 18 3.59 -2.60 -9.98
C ARG A 18 2.83 -1.49 -10.71
N ILE A 19 2.20 -0.58 -9.97
CA ILE A 19 1.48 0.55 -10.56
C ILE A 19 2.33 1.82 -10.65
N GLY A 20 3.64 1.74 -10.35
CA GLY A 20 4.58 2.84 -10.52
C GLY A 20 4.98 3.57 -9.23
N TYR A 21 4.57 3.08 -8.05
CA TYR A 21 5.15 3.59 -6.81
C TYR A 21 6.60 3.13 -6.66
N TYR A 22 7.40 3.91 -5.96
CA TYR A 22 8.77 3.57 -5.61
C TYR A 22 9.08 3.98 -4.17
N ILE A 23 9.92 3.19 -3.51
CA ILE A 23 10.33 3.44 -2.13
C ILE A 23 11.29 4.63 -2.10
N VAL A 24 11.02 5.61 -1.24
CA VAL A 24 11.89 6.79 -1.06
C VAL A 24 12.61 6.82 0.27
N ARG A 25 11.99 6.25 1.31
CA ARG A 25 12.55 6.25 2.66
C ARG A 25 11.89 5.18 3.50
N GLN A 26 12.65 4.62 4.42
CA GLN A 26 12.14 3.84 5.53
C GLN A 26 12.54 4.49 6.85
N LYS A 27 11.61 4.54 7.82
CA LYS A 27 11.88 4.92 9.22
C LYS A 27 11.23 3.88 10.13
N GLY A 28 12.05 3.05 10.76
CA GLY A 28 11.57 1.90 11.52
C GLY A 28 10.79 0.95 10.62
N SER A 29 9.59 0.57 11.03
CA SER A 29 8.71 -0.28 10.22
C SER A 29 7.94 0.48 9.15
N HIS A 30 7.97 1.83 9.11
CA HIS A 30 7.21 2.59 8.12
C HIS A 30 8.05 2.85 6.86
N VAL A 31 7.59 2.33 5.73
CA VAL A 31 8.13 2.62 4.40
C VAL A 31 7.28 3.70 3.75
N ARG A 32 7.93 4.70 3.16
CA ARG A 32 7.27 5.77 2.40
C ARG A 32 7.49 5.52 0.92
N LEU A 33 6.38 5.52 0.17
CA LEU A 33 6.37 5.37 -1.27
C LEU A 33 5.89 6.65 -1.93
N LEU A 34 6.51 7.00 -3.05
CA LEU A 34 6.08 8.07 -3.94
C LEU A 34 5.71 7.50 -5.30
N HIS A 35 4.95 8.27 -6.05
CA HIS A 35 4.62 7.98 -7.44
C HIS A 35 5.02 9.20 -8.29
N ASN A 36 5.52 8.97 -9.50
CA ASN A 36 5.91 10.04 -10.43
C ASN A 36 4.72 10.94 -10.78
N ASN A 37 3.53 10.37 -10.98
CA ASN A 37 2.26 11.10 -11.02
C ASN A 37 1.65 11.28 -9.62
N SER A 38 2.22 12.20 -8.83
CA SER A 38 1.75 12.48 -7.46
C SER A 38 0.36 13.13 -7.39
N LEU A 39 -0.17 13.66 -8.51
CA LEU A 39 -1.51 14.25 -8.58
C LEU A 39 -2.60 13.19 -8.50
N ASN A 40 -2.41 12.07 -9.20
CA ASN A 40 -3.35 10.94 -9.21
C ASN A 40 -3.03 9.91 -8.12
N PHE A 41 -1.76 9.79 -7.73
CA PHE A 41 -1.25 8.78 -6.80
C PHE A 41 -0.46 9.46 -5.68
N PRO A 42 -1.12 9.93 -4.61
CA PRO A 42 -0.46 10.72 -3.59
C PRO A 42 0.49 9.85 -2.74
N PRO A 43 1.44 10.45 -2.03
CA PRO A 43 2.39 9.72 -1.18
C PRO A 43 1.70 8.82 -0.14
N VAL A 44 2.19 7.58 -0.04
CA VAL A 44 1.66 6.55 0.86
C VAL A 44 2.74 6.13 1.86
N SER A 45 2.34 5.82 3.10
CA SER A 45 3.22 5.16 4.07
C SER A 45 2.64 3.80 4.44
N VAL A 46 3.45 2.75 4.30
CA VAL A 46 3.07 1.36 4.56
C VAL A 46 3.89 0.82 5.73
N PRO A 47 3.25 0.28 6.79
CA PRO A 47 3.96 -0.44 7.84
C PRO A 47 4.41 -1.83 7.35
N LEU A 48 5.69 -2.17 7.53
CA LEU A 48 6.29 -3.48 7.29
C LEU A 48 5.99 -4.43 8.44
N HIS A 49 4.71 -4.75 8.64
CA HIS A 49 4.28 -5.76 9.62
C HIS A 49 3.89 -7.04 8.88
N LYS A 50 3.99 -8.19 9.57
CA LYS A 50 3.60 -9.50 9.00
C LYS A 50 2.13 -9.56 8.60
N GLU A 51 1.28 -8.79 9.29
CA GLU A 51 -0.12 -8.64 8.97
C GLU A 51 -0.54 -7.20 9.23
N LEU A 52 -1.18 -6.58 8.25
CA LEU A 52 -1.80 -5.27 8.40
C LEU A 52 -3.25 -5.42 8.83
N ARG A 53 -3.65 -4.61 9.82
CA ARG A 53 -5.07 -4.48 10.18
C ARG A 53 -5.86 -4.04 8.94
N ILE A 54 -7.05 -4.60 8.76
CA ILE A 54 -7.95 -4.29 7.62
C ILE A 54 -8.19 -2.78 7.50
N GLY A 55 -8.35 -2.07 8.62
CA GLY A 55 -8.52 -0.61 8.63
C GLY A 55 -7.30 0.15 8.11
N THR A 56 -6.08 -0.33 8.39
CA THR A 56 -4.83 0.23 7.88
C THR A 56 -4.70 -0.04 6.38
N LEU A 57 -4.96 -1.27 5.95
CA LEU A 57 -4.93 -1.64 4.54
C LEU A 57 -5.92 -0.81 3.71
N LYS A 58 -7.17 -0.66 4.18
CA LYS A 58 -8.19 0.17 3.51
C LYS A 58 -7.78 1.63 3.40
N GLN A 59 -7.16 2.19 4.45
CA GLN A 59 -6.66 3.57 4.41
C GLN A 59 -5.52 3.74 3.39
N ILE A 60 -4.61 2.76 3.31
CA ILE A 60 -3.53 2.75 2.33
C ILE A 60 -4.10 2.69 0.91
N ILE A 61 -5.02 1.76 0.63
CA ILE A 61 -5.68 1.59 -0.68
C ILE A 61 -6.41 2.88 -1.09
N LYS A 62 -7.22 3.45 -0.19
CA LYS A 62 -7.93 4.69 -0.45
C LYS A 62 -6.97 5.84 -0.74
N ARG A 63 -5.87 5.93 0.01
CA ARG A 63 -4.85 6.96 -0.20
C ARG A 63 -4.13 6.76 -1.52
N ALA A 64 -3.89 5.52 -1.93
CA ALA A 64 -3.34 5.22 -3.25
C ALA A 64 -4.32 5.46 -4.41
N ASN A 65 -5.50 6.03 -4.14
CA ASN A 65 -6.59 6.26 -5.10
C ASN A 65 -7.06 4.97 -5.80
N LEU A 66 -7.05 3.86 -5.07
CA LEU A 66 -7.50 2.56 -5.53
C LEU A 66 -8.80 2.16 -4.82
N THR A 67 -9.56 1.28 -5.45
CA THR A 67 -10.61 0.51 -4.75
C THR A 67 -10.01 -0.78 -4.20
N VAL A 68 -10.73 -1.43 -3.28
CA VAL A 68 -10.34 -2.74 -2.76
C VAL A 68 -10.23 -3.77 -3.88
N GLU A 69 -11.15 -3.73 -4.85
CA GLU A 69 -11.18 -4.65 -5.99
C GLU A 69 -9.98 -4.44 -6.92
N GLU A 70 -9.65 -3.19 -7.22
CA GLU A 70 -8.48 -2.85 -8.02
C GLU A 70 -7.21 -3.34 -7.32
N PHE A 71 -7.08 -3.09 -6.01
CA PHE A 71 -5.94 -3.57 -5.23
C PHE A 71 -5.82 -5.10 -5.22
N ILE A 72 -6.94 -5.83 -5.20
CA ILE A 72 -6.92 -7.30 -5.25
C ILE A 72 -6.41 -7.80 -6.61
N LYS A 73 -6.73 -7.10 -7.70
CA LYS A 73 -6.31 -7.45 -9.08
C LYS A 73 -4.85 -7.15 -9.41
N LEU A 74 -4.15 -6.31 -8.63
CA LEU A 74 -2.71 -6.01 -8.79
C LEU A 74 -1.80 -7.20 -8.46
#